data_AF-A0A368F793-F1
#
_entry.id   AF-A0A368F793-F1
#
_cell.length_a   1.000
_cell.length_b   1.000
_cell.length_c   1.000
_cell.angle_alpha   90.00
_cell.angle_beta   90.00
_cell.angle_gamma   90.00
#
_symmetry.space_group_name_H-M   'P 1'
#
loop_
_entity.id
_entity.type
_entity.pdbx_description
1 polymer ?
#
loop_
_entity_poly.entity_id
_entity_poly.type
_entity_poly.pdbx_seq_one_letter_code
_entity_poly.pdbx_strand_id
1 'polypeptide(L)'
;MDTLKKFGITDYSHRARVTTTADIREFDYIFGMDDSNISDLESLAKETKGKARIGLLGEYDPEGQKIVPDPYYESGTAMFEQKYAHT
;
A
#
# COMPACT_ATOMS: atom_id res chain seq x y z
N MET A 1 9.95 -8.47 -8.58
CA MET A 1 11.15 -8.09 -7.79
C MET A 1 12.24 -7.43 -8.64
N ASP A 2 12.19 -7.58 -9.98
CA ASP A 2 13.22 -7.01 -10.87
C ASP A 2 13.22 -5.48 -10.90
N THR A 3 12.06 -4.84 -10.75
CA THR A 3 11.94 -3.38 -10.69
C THR A 3 12.67 -2.79 -9.48
N LEU A 4 12.43 -3.27 -8.25
CA LEU A 4 13.12 -2.76 -7.05
C LEU A 4 14.65 -2.88 -7.17
N LYS A 5 15.13 -4.02 -7.68
CA LYS A 5 16.55 -4.25 -7.94
C LYS A 5 17.10 -3.32 -9.02
N LYS A 6 16.34 -3.06 -10.08
CA LYS A 6 16.72 -2.12 -11.17
C LYS A 6 16.94 -0.70 -10.64
N PHE A 7 16.24 -0.31 -9.58
CA PHE A 7 16.41 0.98 -8.91
C PHE A 7 17.29 0.93 -7.65
N GLY A 8 18.08 -0.13 -7.47
CA GLY A 8 19.11 -0.21 -6.43
C GLY A 8 18.59 -0.53 -5.03
N ILE A 9 17.31 -0.85 -4.87
CA ILE A 9 16.76 -1.35 -3.61
C ILE A 9 17.03 -2.86 -3.58
N THR A 10 18.08 -3.26 -2.87
CA THR A 10 18.52 -4.67 -2.80
C THR A 10 18.47 -5.27 -1.39
N ASP A 11 18.39 -4.43 -0.36
CA ASP A 11 18.31 -4.86 1.04
C ASP A 11 16.88 -4.71 1.56
N TYR A 12 16.04 -5.69 1.24
CA TYR A 12 14.67 -5.74 1.71
C TYR A 12 14.25 -7.20 1.94
N SER A 13 13.54 -7.43 3.04
CA SER A 13 12.91 -8.71 3.36
C SER A 13 11.46 -8.46 3.73
N HIS A 14 10.56 -8.67 2.77
CA HIS A 14 9.12 -8.53 2.96
C HIS A 14 8.44 -9.88 2.75
N ARG A 15 7.43 -10.16 3.58
CA ARG A 15 6.56 -11.32 3.44
C ARG A 15 5.12 -10.87 3.38
N ALA A 16 4.37 -11.39 2.41
CA ALA A 16 2.93 -11.19 2.36
C ALA A 16 2.29 -11.75 3.64
N ARG A 17 1.38 -10.97 4.22
CA ARG A 17 0.55 -11.37 5.34
C ARG A 17 -0.80 -10.67 5.24
N VAL A 18 -1.83 -11.28 5.82
CA VAL A 18 -3.16 -10.67 5.93
C VAL A 18 -3.16 -9.67 7.10
N THR A 19 -3.79 -8.52 6.89
CA THR A 19 -3.97 -7.51 7.94
C THR A 19 -4.98 -7.98 8.97
N THR A 20 -4.73 -7.67 10.24
CA THR A 20 -5.52 -8.12 11.38
C THR A 20 -5.88 -6.95 12.30
N THR A 21 -6.83 -7.16 13.22
CA THR A 21 -7.15 -6.15 14.23
C THR A 21 -5.98 -5.82 15.17
N ALA A 22 -4.98 -6.71 15.29
CA ALA A 22 -3.76 -6.42 16.05
C ALA A 22 -2.97 -5.28 15.38
N ASP A 23 -2.92 -5.26 14.05
CA ASP A 23 -2.23 -4.23 13.29
C ASP A 23 -2.87 -2.86 13.51
N ILE A 24 -4.21 -2.79 13.52
CA ILE A 24 -4.97 -1.57 13.80
C ILE A 24 -4.65 -0.98 15.19
N ARG A 25 -4.26 -1.82 16.16
CA ARG A 25 -3.88 -1.38 17.51
C ARG A 25 -2.41 -1.00 17.63
N GLU A 26 -1.55 -1.71 16.91
CA GLU A 26 -0.09 -1.56 16.99
C GLU A 26 0.40 -0.31 16.26
N PHE A 27 -0.02 -0.13 15.01
CA PHE A 27 0.48 0.93 14.15
C PHE A 27 -0.22 2.26 14.38
N ASP A 28 0.51 3.36 14.19
CA ASP A 28 -0.03 4.72 14.23
C ASP A 28 -0.66 5.12 12.89
N TYR A 29 -0.17 4.56 11.79
CA TYR A 29 -0.62 4.83 10.43
C TYR A 29 -0.68 3.54 9.62
N ILE A 30 -1.75 3.37 8.85
CA ILE A 30 -1.93 2.27 7.91
C ILE A 30 -2.44 2.85 6.61
N PHE A 31 -1.74 2.57 5.51
CA PHE A 31 -2.09 3.10 4.19
C PHE A 31 -2.64 2.01 3.28
N GLY A 32 -3.79 2.29 2.67
CA GLY A 32 -4.34 1.49 1.56
C GLY A 32 -3.86 2.02 0.22
N MET A 33 -3.74 1.13 -0.77
CA MET A 33 -3.30 1.49 -2.13
C MET A 33 -4.48 1.96 -3.00
N ASP A 34 -5.67 1.48 -2.67
CA ASP A 34 -6.93 1.79 -3.35
C ASP A 34 -8.11 1.83 -2.36
N ASP A 35 -9.30 2.22 -2.84
CA ASP A 35 -10.51 2.34 -2.03
C ASP A 35 -11.00 0.99 -1.45
N SER A 36 -10.69 -0.13 -2.11
CA SER A 36 -11.06 -1.46 -1.61
C SER A 36 -10.25 -1.81 -0.37
N ASN A 37 -8.95 -1.52 -0.37
CA ASN A 37 -8.09 -1.70 0.80
C ASN A 37 -8.56 -0.83 1.97
N ILE A 38 -8.94 0.43 1.71
CA ILE A 38 -9.47 1.31 2.75
C ILE A 38 -10.76 0.74 3.33
N SER A 39 -11.68 0.29 2.48
CA SER A 39 -12.95 -0.30 2.93
C SER A 39 -12.75 -1.52 3.84
N ASP A 40 -11.79 -2.39 3.49
CA ASP A 40 -11.44 -3.56 4.31
C ASP A 40 -10.78 -3.16 5.64
N LEU A 41 -9.85 -2.21 5.61
CA LEU A 41 -9.17 -1.68 6.80
C LEU A 41 -10.14 -0.98 7.76
N GLU A 42 -11.08 -0.19 7.22
CA GLU A 42 -12.14 0.45 8.01
C GLU A 42 -13.08 -0.58 8.63
N SER A 43 -13.35 -1.69 7.93
CA SER A 43 -14.16 -2.78 8.47
C SER A 43 -13.46 -3.43 9.65
N LEU A 44 -12.15 -3.72 9.55
CA LEU A 44 -11.34 -4.20 10.67
C LEU A 44 -11.25 -3.19 11.83
N ALA A 45 -11.20 -1.90 11.52
CA ALA A 45 -11.16 -0.85 12.54
C ALA A 45 -12.48 -0.72 13.32
N LYS A 46 -13.61 -1.15 12.76
CA LYS A 46 -14.89 -1.22 13.51
C LYS A 46 -14.90 -2.34 14.55
N GLU A 47 -14.10 -3.39 14.33
CA GLU A 47 -14.01 -4.55 15.23
C GLU A 47 -13.08 -4.32 16.44
N THR A 48 -12.30 -3.24 16.45
CA THR A 48 -11.35 -2.98 17.54
C THR A 48 -11.14 -1.50 17.80
N LYS A 49 -10.87 -1.13 19.06
CA LYS A 49 -10.41 0.23 19.37
C LYS A 49 -8.90 0.31 19.11
N GLY A 50 -8.52 0.88 17.98
CA GLY A 50 -7.13 1.16 17.62
C GLY A 50 -6.84 2.66 17.54
N LYS A 51 -5.55 2.99 17.52
CA LYS A 51 -5.05 4.36 17.32
C LYS A 51 -4.65 4.64 15.88
N ALA A 52 -4.65 3.62 15.03
CA ALA A 52 -4.20 3.73 13.65
C ALA A 52 -5.04 4.75 12.86
N ARG A 53 -4.36 5.66 12.19
CA ARG A 53 -4.92 6.50 11.14
C ARG A 53 -4.88 5.75 9.82
N ILE A 54 -6.05 5.48 9.26
CA ILE A 54 -6.22 4.82 7.96
C ILE A 54 -6.36 5.90 6.89
N GLY A 55 -5.62 5.79 5.79
CA GLY A 55 -5.70 6.72 4.66
C GLY A 55 -5.16 6.12 3.37
N LEU A 56 -5.42 6.78 2.24
CA LEU A 56 -4.87 6.35 0.95
C LEU A 56 -3.42 6.82 0.83
N LEU A 57 -2.54 5.94 0.36
CA LEU A 57 -1.14 6.32 0.14
C LEU A 57 -1.04 7.45 -0.90
N GLY A 58 -1.85 7.38 -1.96
CA GLY A 58 -1.87 8.35 -3.04
C GLY A 58 -2.38 9.75 -2.65
N GLU A 59 -2.94 9.95 -1.46
CA GLU A 59 -3.26 11.31 -0.97
C GLU A 59 -2.00 12.13 -0.64
N TYR A 60 -0.87 11.46 -0.47
CA TYR A 60 0.43 12.08 -0.21
C TYR A 60 1.28 12.20 -1.48
N ASP A 61 0.74 11.80 -2.64
CA ASP A 61 1.39 11.98 -3.93
C ASP A 61 1.37 13.46 -4.32
N PRO A 62 2.53 14.11 -4.54
CA PRO A 62 2.61 15.52 -4.92
C PRO A 62 1.94 15.83 -6.27
N GLU A 63 1.71 14.82 -7.11
CA GLU A 63 1.00 14.93 -8.40
C GLU A 63 -0.49 14.58 -8.29
N GLY A 64 -0.96 14.18 -7.09
CA GLY A 64 -2.38 14.00 -6.79
C GLY A 64 -2.99 12.69 -7.29
N GLN A 65 -2.18 11.68 -7.62
CA GLN A 65 -2.69 10.35 -7.97
C GLN A 65 -3.13 9.58 -6.73
N LYS A 66 -4.43 9.67 -6.40
CA LYS A 66 -4.99 9.04 -5.19
C LYS A 66 -5.00 7.52 -5.17
N ILE A 67 -5.12 6.90 -6.35
CA ILE A 67 -5.20 5.45 -6.49
C ILE A 67 -3.87 4.97 -7.07
N VAL A 68 -3.28 3.96 -6.44
CA VAL A 68 -2.15 3.22 -6.98
C VAL A 68 -2.71 1.98 -7.70
N PRO A 69 -2.99 2.03 -9.02
CA PRO A 69 -3.48 0.89 -9.78
C PRO A 69 -2.56 -0.31 -9.64
N ASP A 70 -3.17 -1.47 -9.40
CA ASP A 70 -2.48 -2.73 -9.21
C ASP A 70 -1.84 -3.21 -10.54
N PRO A 71 -0.50 -3.24 -10.64
CA PRO A 71 0.20 -3.66 -11.85
C PRO A 71 0.08 -5.18 -12.12
N TYR A 72 -0.50 -5.97 -11.22
CA TYR A 72 -0.68 -7.41 -11.45
C TYR A 72 -1.81 -7.74 -12.44
N TYR A 73 -2.75 -6.81 -12.65
CA TYR A 73 -3.94 -7.03 -13.48
C TYR A 73 -3.81 -6.52 -14.92
N GLU A 74 -2.79 -5.72 -15.23
CA GLU A 74 -2.49 -5.28 -16.60
C GLU A 74 -1.15 -5.87 -17.06
N SER A 75 -1.13 -6.44 -18.26
CA SER A 75 -0.04 -7.28 -18.74
C SER A 75 1.29 -6.52 -18.90
N GLY A 76 2.23 -6.70 -17.98
CA GLY A 76 3.65 -6.45 -18.21
C GLY A 76 4.41 -5.77 -17.08
N THR A 77 5.74 -5.83 -17.15
CA THR A 77 6.65 -5.19 -16.18
C THR A 77 6.73 -3.66 -16.31
N ALA A 78 6.23 -3.09 -17.40
CA ALA A 78 6.30 -1.66 -17.70
C ALA A 78 5.55 -0.79 -16.67
N MET A 79 4.40 -1.26 -16.16
CA MET A 79 3.63 -0.52 -15.15
C MET A 79 4.32 -0.47 -13.79
N PHE A 80 5.08 -1.51 -13.44
CA PHE A 80 5.91 -1.47 -12.23
C PHE A 80 6.98 -0.38 -12.32
N GLU A 81 7.58 -0.17 -13.50
CA GLU A 81 8.58 0.89 -13.70
C GLU A 81 7.94 2.28 -13.65
N GLN A 82 6.77 2.45 -14.26
CA GLN A 82 6.05 3.73 -14.24
C GLN A 82 5.65 4.12 -12.82
N LYS A 83 5.14 3.19 -12.00
CA LYS A 83 4.77 3.50 -10.62
C LYS A 83 5.96 3.75 -9.71
N TYR A 84 7.08 3.07 -9.90
CA TYR A 84 8.30 3.38 -9.16
C TYR A 84 8.82 4.80 -9.47
N ALA A 85 8.79 5.23 -10.73
CA ALA A 85 9.27 6.56 -11.12
C ALA A 85 8.42 7.73 -10.59
N HIS A 86 7.19 7.46 -10.13
CA HIS A 86 6.24 8.44 -9.61
C HIS A 86 6.09 8.39 -8.07
N THR A 87 6.96 7.67 -7.35
CA THR A 87 7.03 7.67 -5.86
C THR A 87 8.33 8.31 -5.39
#